data_AF-A0A182EMH8-F1
#
_entry.id   AF-A0A182EMH8-F1
#
_cell.length_a   1.000
_cell.length_b   1.000
_cell.length_c   1.000
_cell.angle_alpha   90.00
_cell.angle_beta   90.00
_cell.angle_gamma   90.00
#
_symmetry.space_group_name_H-M   'P 1'
#
loop_
_entity.id
_entity.type
_entity.pdbx_description
1 polymer ?
#
loop_
_entity_poly.entity_id
_entity_poly.type
_entity_poly.pdbx_seq_one_letter_code
_entity_poly.pdbx_strand_id
1 'polypeptide(L)'
;MRLLSQPIAKPPIIVEKLISKWWKICFVSELLALVYMGIVIQPEYNEHTRISENALLPALVTERFSYSQRISTFLNELRAERDISDYVKKQLLAHGIMTQTLRFTVTLPGFNQSGMNVVGVVRASRSSSTEAMLVTVSMTKTDLEALAVVLALATYCR
;
A
#
# COMPACT_ATOMS: atom_id res chain seq x y z
N MET A 1 49.69 -18.31 -37.19
CA MET A 1 48.33 -17.90 -36.72
C MET A 1 48.50 -16.74 -35.76
N ARG A 2 47.86 -15.61 -36.03
CA ARG A 2 47.93 -14.41 -35.19
C ARG A 2 46.88 -14.52 -34.08
N LEU A 3 47.21 -14.18 -32.83
CA LEU A 3 46.22 -14.17 -31.74
C LEU A 3 45.23 -13.01 -31.97
N LEU A 4 43.94 -13.30 -31.83
CA LEU A 4 42.83 -12.34 -31.98
C LEU A 4 42.90 -11.17 -30.98
N SER A 5 43.78 -11.25 -29.97
CA SER A 5 44.01 -10.19 -28.97
C SER A 5 45.05 -9.14 -29.39
N GLN A 6 45.74 -9.31 -30.51
CA GLN A 6 46.74 -8.34 -30.95
C GLN A 6 46.12 -7.24 -31.83
N PRO A 7 46.16 -5.96 -31.41
CA PRO A 7 45.56 -4.88 -32.18
C PRO A 7 46.28 -4.70 -33.53
N ILE A 8 45.50 -4.36 -34.56
CA ILE A 8 45.98 -4.21 -35.96
C ILE A 8 46.64 -2.84 -36.18
N ALA A 9 46.33 -1.84 -35.35
CA ALA A 9 46.86 -0.48 -35.41
C ALA A 9 47.21 0.03 -34.00
N LYS A 10 48.11 1.02 -33.91
CA LYS A 10 48.38 1.73 -32.66
C LYS A 10 47.05 2.36 -32.17
N PRO A 11 46.70 2.19 -30.88
CA PRO A 11 45.49 2.79 -30.35
C PRO A 11 45.56 4.32 -30.49
N PRO A 12 44.43 4.99 -30.73
CA PRO A 12 44.39 6.45 -30.76
C PRO A 12 44.85 7.00 -29.40
N ILE A 13 45.62 8.10 -29.44
CA ILE A 13 46.30 8.71 -28.27
C ILE A 13 45.33 9.00 -27.11
N ILE A 14 44.06 9.28 -27.44
CA ILE A 14 42.98 9.55 -26.48
C ILE A 14 42.65 8.30 -25.66
N VAL A 15 42.54 7.14 -26.31
CA VAL A 15 42.22 5.86 -25.66
C VAL A 15 43.39 5.41 -24.80
N GLU A 16 44.62 5.61 -25.26
CA GLU A 16 45.83 5.27 -24.48
C GLU A 16 45.95 6.13 -23.21
N LYS A 17 45.67 7.44 -23.31
CA LYS A 17 45.58 8.33 -22.14
C LYS A 17 44.44 7.93 -21.19
N LEU A 18 43.31 7.48 -21.71
CA LEU A 18 42.17 7.03 -20.91
C LEU A 18 42.52 5.75 -20.12
N ILE A 19 43.12 4.75 -20.79
CA ILE A 19 43.57 3.49 -20.19
C ILE A 19 44.66 3.75 -19.14
N SER A 20 45.56 4.71 -19.38
CA SER A 20 46.61 5.06 -18.40
C SER A 20 46.07 5.50 -17.03
N LYS A 21 44.80 5.94 -16.96
CA LYS A 21 44.12 6.38 -15.73
C LYS A 21 42.90 5.52 -15.39
N TRP A 22 42.82 4.29 -15.89
CA TRP A 22 41.67 3.40 -15.77
C TRP A 22 41.10 3.31 -14.34
N TRP A 23 41.94 3.15 -13.32
CA TRP A 23 41.50 3.07 -11.92
C TRP A 23 40.69 4.29 -11.45
N LYS A 24 41.12 5.50 -11.83
CA LYS A 24 40.42 6.73 -11.46
C LYS A 24 39.06 6.83 -12.15
N ILE A 25 38.98 6.36 -13.39
CA ILE A 25 37.75 6.37 -14.18
C ILE A 25 36.75 5.38 -13.60
N CYS A 26 37.18 4.16 -13.28
CA CYS A 26 36.33 3.16 -12.64
C CYS A 26 35.79 3.66 -11.29
N PHE A 27 36.63 4.29 -10.48
CA PHE A 27 36.19 4.85 -9.20
C PHE A 27 35.16 5.97 -9.37
N VAL A 28 35.38 6.88 -10.33
CA VAL A 28 34.44 7.97 -10.63
C VAL A 28 33.13 7.43 -11.21
N SER A 29 33.17 6.42 -12.08
CA SER A 29 31.95 5.82 -12.64
C SER A 29 31.13 5.10 -11.57
N GLU A 30 31.78 4.40 -10.65
CA GLU A 30 31.10 3.73 -9.54
C GLU A 30 30.43 4.74 -8.60
N LEU A 31 31.14 5.83 -8.27
CA LEU A 31 30.58 6.90 -7.46
C LEU A 31 29.38 7.56 -8.15
N LEU A 32 29.48 7.80 -9.46
CA LEU A 32 28.40 8.38 -10.25
C LEU A 32 27.17 7.45 -10.29
N ALA A 33 27.39 6.14 -10.38
CA ALA A 33 26.32 5.14 -10.33
C ALA A 33 25.59 5.15 -8.98
N LEU A 34 26.33 5.25 -7.86
CA LEU A 34 25.72 5.36 -6.53
C LEU A 34 24.88 6.63 -6.36
N VAL A 35 25.39 7.77 -6.85
CA VAL A 35 24.64 9.03 -6.84
C VAL A 35 23.38 8.93 -7.69
N TYR A 36 23.49 8.34 -8.89
CA TYR A 36 22.34 8.12 -9.77
C TYR A 36 21.28 7.21 -9.14
N MET A 37 21.69 6.09 -8.53
CA MET A 37 20.79 5.21 -7.77
C MET A 37 20.08 5.95 -6.64
N GLY A 38 20.81 6.81 -5.90
CA GLY A 38 20.24 7.63 -4.84
C GLY A 38 19.15 8.59 -5.34
N ILE A 39 19.36 9.20 -6.53
CA ILE A 39 18.38 10.10 -7.15
C ILE A 39 17.15 9.33 -7.64
N VAL A 40 17.34 8.19 -8.32
CA VAL A 40 16.22 7.40 -8.90
C VAL A 40 15.30 6.80 -7.83
N ILE A 41 15.83 6.49 -6.64
CA ILE A 41 15.03 5.97 -5.52
C ILE A 41 14.13 7.05 -4.91
N GLN A 42 14.43 8.33 -5.11
CA GLN A 42 13.60 9.39 -4.56
C GLN A 42 12.18 9.31 -5.14
N PRO A 43 11.15 9.47 -4.30
CA PRO A 43 9.75 9.33 -4.71
C PRO A 43 9.31 10.34 -5.78
N GLU A 44 10.09 11.41 -5.98
CA GLU A 44 9.89 12.43 -7.02
C GLU A 44 10.25 11.94 -8.43
N TYR A 45 11.20 11.00 -8.55
CA TYR A 45 11.72 10.47 -9.82
C TYR A 45 11.34 9.02 -10.07
N ASN A 46 10.78 8.33 -9.07
CA ASN A 46 10.25 7.00 -9.23
C ASN A 46 8.82 7.09 -9.79
N GLU A 47 8.58 6.52 -10.97
CA GLU A 47 7.21 6.31 -11.47
C GLU A 47 6.47 5.46 -10.43
N HIS A 48 5.45 6.04 -9.79
CA HIS A 48 4.60 5.29 -8.89
C HIS A 48 4.01 4.09 -9.64
N THR A 49 3.90 2.95 -8.96
CA THR A 49 3.48 1.66 -9.54
C THR A 49 2.34 1.86 -10.53
N ARG A 50 2.65 1.79 -11.84
CA ARG A 50 1.66 2.02 -12.89
C ARG A 50 0.68 0.86 -12.87
N ILE A 51 -0.52 1.12 -12.37
CA ILE A 51 -1.59 0.14 -12.43
C ILE A 51 -2.07 0.08 -13.88
N SER A 52 -2.21 -1.15 -14.40
CA SER A 52 -2.65 -1.38 -15.77
C SER A 52 -4.03 -0.75 -15.98
N GLU A 53 -4.10 0.30 -16.81
CA GLU A 53 -5.33 0.97 -17.24
C GLU A 53 -6.34 -0.04 -17.84
N ASN A 54 -5.84 -1.04 -18.59
CA ASN A 54 -6.66 -2.11 -19.16
C ASN A 54 -7.31 -3.04 -18.13
N ALA A 55 -6.80 -3.08 -16.89
CA ALA A 55 -7.37 -3.90 -15.82
C ALA A 55 -8.40 -3.13 -14.99
N LEU A 56 -8.42 -1.80 -15.08
CA LEU A 56 -9.19 -0.94 -14.18
C LEU A 56 -10.32 -0.16 -14.85
N LEU A 57 -10.67 -0.43 -16.12
CA LEU A 57 -11.74 0.30 -16.85
C LEU A 57 -11.58 1.83 -16.67
N PRO A 58 -10.75 2.50 -17.49
CA PRO A 58 -10.44 3.91 -17.29
C PRO A 58 -11.71 4.75 -17.10
N ALA A 59 -11.70 5.62 -16.09
CA ALA A 59 -12.81 6.42 -15.56
C ALA A 59 -13.83 5.74 -14.61
N LEU A 60 -13.77 4.43 -14.39
CA LEU A 60 -14.62 3.75 -13.39
C LEU A 60 -13.93 3.50 -12.05
N VAL A 61 -12.60 3.43 -12.04
CA VAL A 61 -11.80 3.15 -10.83
C VAL A 61 -11.10 4.39 -10.32
N THR A 62 -11.27 4.64 -9.03
CA THR A 62 -10.49 5.64 -8.30
C THR A 62 -9.17 5.04 -7.86
N GLU A 63 -8.08 5.42 -8.52
CA GLU A 63 -6.73 4.89 -8.28
C GLU A 63 -6.16 5.26 -6.90
N ARG A 64 -6.65 6.36 -6.32
CA ARG A 64 -6.10 6.93 -5.09
C ARG A 64 -7.18 7.06 -4.03
N PHE A 65 -6.86 6.60 -2.82
CA PHE A 65 -7.69 6.79 -1.65
C PHE A 65 -7.23 8.04 -0.87
N SER A 66 -7.81 9.20 -1.19
CA SER A 66 -7.43 10.51 -0.64
C SER A 66 -8.24 10.93 0.60
N TYR A 67 -8.55 9.98 1.49
CA TYR A 67 -9.37 10.20 2.70
C TYR A 67 -8.54 10.33 3.99
N SER A 68 -7.31 10.83 3.91
CA SER A 68 -6.37 10.93 5.04
C SER A 68 -6.93 11.70 6.25
N GLN A 69 -7.62 12.83 6.00
CA GLN A 69 -8.23 13.62 7.07
C GLN A 69 -9.29 12.82 7.82
N ARG A 70 -10.18 12.11 7.11
CA ARG A 70 -11.23 11.29 7.74
C ARG A 70 -10.64 10.11 8.52
N ILE A 71 -9.59 9.47 8.01
CA ILE A 71 -8.85 8.42 8.74
C ILE A 71 -8.31 8.98 10.06
N SER A 72 -7.67 10.16 10.02
CA SER A 72 -7.12 10.78 11.23
C SER A 72 -8.20 11.15 12.25
N THR A 73 -9.35 11.65 11.80
CA THR A 73 -10.50 11.94 12.66
C THR A 73 -11.02 10.68 13.34
N PHE A 74 -11.29 9.61 12.57
CA PHE A 74 -11.73 8.34 13.15
C PHE A 74 -10.70 7.74 14.10
N LEU A 75 -9.41 7.83 13.79
CA LEU A 75 -8.36 7.34 14.66
C LEU A 75 -8.31 8.09 16.00
N ASN A 76 -8.46 9.42 15.97
CA ASN A 76 -8.48 10.23 17.18
C ASN A 76 -9.71 9.93 18.05
N GLU A 77 -10.88 9.79 17.44
CA GLU A 77 -12.11 9.42 18.14
C GLU A 77 -12.02 7.99 18.73
N LEU A 78 -11.51 7.02 17.96
CA LEU A 78 -11.28 5.65 18.43
C LEU A 78 -10.32 5.56 19.62
N ARG A 79 -9.31 6.44 19.67
CA ARG A 79 -8.37 6.50 20.81
C ARG A 79 -9.02 7.05 22.08
N ALA A 80 -9.98 7.96 21.94
CA ALA A 80 -10.71 8.53 23.07
C ALA A 80 -11.82 7.59 23.61
N GLU A 81 -12.28 6.67 22.77
CA GLU A 81 -13.41 5.81 23.06
C GLU A 81 -13.07 4.65 24.01
N ARG A 82 -14.01 4.31 24.90
CA ARG A 82 -13.89 3.15 25.80
C ARG A 82 -14.51 1.90 25.18
N ASP A 83 -15.66 2.03 24.54
CA ASP A 83 -16.35 0.94 23.84
C ASP A 83 -16.21 1.09 22.32
N ILE A 84 -15.13 0.49 21.81
CA ILE A 84 -14.82 0.50 20.38
C ILE A 84 -15.97 -0.11 19.55
N SER A 85 -16.63 -1.15 20.07
CA SER A 85 -17.65 -1.88 19.33
C SER A 85 -18.92 -1.04 19.14
N ASP A 86 -19.35 -0.35 20.20
CA ASP A 86 -20.53 0.52 20.14
C ASP A 86 -20.24 1.76 19.29
N TYR A 87 -19.03 2.32 19.37
CA TYR A 87 -18.62 3.43 18.50
C TYR A 87 -18.59 3.04 17.03
N VAL A 88 -17.97 1.91 16.66
CA VAL A 88 -17.95 1.41 15.27
C VAL A 88 -19.37 1.25 14.74
N LYS A 89 -20.25 0.66 15.54
CA LYS A 89 -21.67 0.49 15.20
C LYS A 89 -22.35 1.84 14.96
N LYS A 90 -22.19 2.80 15.86
CA LYS A 90 -22.76 4.15 15.73
C LYS A 90 -22.26 4.86 14.48
N GLN A 91 -20.96 4.81 14.21
CA GLN A 91 -20.37 5.50 13.06
C GLN A 91 -20.86 4.92 11.73
N LEU A 92 -20.92 3.59 11.62
CA LEU A 92 -21.46 2.93 10.43
C LEU A 92 -22.94 3.29 10.20
N LEU A 93 -23.76 3.26 11.26
CA LEU A 93 -25.17 3.66 11.18
C LEU A 93 -25.34 5.14 10.82
N ALA A 94 -24.55 6.03 11.40
CA ALA A 94 -24.58 7.47 11.12
C ALA A 94 -24.28 7.78 9.63
N HIS A 95 -23.47 6.94 8.99
CA HIS A 95 -23.15 7.03 7.56
C HIS A 95 -24.10 6.21 6.67
N GLY A 96 -25.23 5.73 7.20
CA GLY A 96 -26.24 5.01 6.43
C GLY A 96 -25.83 3.60 6.00
N ILE A 97 -24.88 2.98 6.71
CA ILE A 97 -24.45 1.61 6.52
C ILE A 97 -25.20 0.72 7.51
N MET A 98 -25.88 -0.31 7.01
CA MET A 98 -26.62 -1.24 7.87
C MET A 98 -25.63 -2.07 8.69
N THR A 99 -25.79 -2.05 10.01
CA THR A 99 -24.94 -2.81 10.93
C THR A 99 -25.68 -3.95 11.61
N GLN A 100 -24.99 -5.06 11.84
CA GLN A 100 -25.44 -6.14 12.71
C GLN A 100 -24.36 -6.47 13.74
N THR A 101 -24.78 -6.94 14.90
CA THR A 101 -23.88 -7.34 15.99
C THR A 101 -24.00 -8.84 16.20
N LEU A 102 -22.88 -9.55 16.05
CA LEU A 102 -22.79 -11.00 16.18
C LEU A 102 -22.04 -11.33 17.46
N ARG A 103 -22.71 -11.98 18.42
CA ARG A 103 -22.06 -12.53 19.60
C ARG A 103 -21.62 -13.95 19.30
N PHE A 104 -20.40 -14.30 19.69
CA PHE A 104 -19.86 -15.63 19.49
C PHE A 104 -19.17 -16.13 20.75
N THR A 105 -19.19 -17.44 20.92
CA THR A 105 -18.44 -18.15 21.95
C THR A 105 -17.79 -19.35 21.27
N VAL A 106 -16.46 -19.42 21.34
CA VAL A 106 -15.67 -20.50 20.77
C VAL A 106 -15.02 -21.27 21.91
N THR A 107 -15.40 -22.54 22.05
CA THR A 107 -14.85 -23.47 23.04
C THR A 107 -14.10 -24.60 22.32
N LEU A 108 -12.79 -24.47 22.20
CA LEU A 108 -11.89 -25.55 21.76
C LEU A 108 -10.93 -25.94 22.89
N PRO A 109 -10.35 -27.15 22.88
CA PRO A 109 -9.31 -27.53 23.83
C PRO A 109 -8.14 -26.53 23.79
N GLY A 110 -7.90 -25.82 24.90
CA GLY A 110 -6.86 -24.78 24.98
C GLY A 110 -7.22 -23.42 24.40
N PHE A 111 -8.44 -23.23 23.86
CA PHE A 111 -8.90 -21.95 23.33
C PHE A 111 -10.36 -21.70 23.73
N ASN A 112 -10.56 -20.81 24.70
CA ASN A 112 -11.88 -20.39 25.14
C ASN A 112 -11.98 -18.88 25.00
N GLN A 113 -12.64 -18.43 23.92
CA GLN A 113 -12.89 -17.01 23.69
C GLN A 113 -14.38 -16.78 23.44
N SER A 114 -14.89 -15.75 24.09
CA SER A 114 -16.19 -15.18 23.75
C SER A 114 -15.98 -13.73 23.36
N GLY A 115 -16.82 -13.25 22.45
CA GLY A 115 -16.64 -11.92 21.88
C GLY A 115 -17.85 -11.47 21.10
N MET A 116 -17.68 -10.29 20.51
CA MET A 116 -18.71 -9.61 19.75
C MET A 116 -18.09 -8.97 18.52
N ASN A 117 -18.64 -9.30 17.36
CA ASN A 117 -18.27 -8.70 16.09
C ASN A 117 -19.35 -7.72 15.65
N VAL A 118 -18.94 -6.62 15.03
CA VAL A 118 -19.82 -5.68 14.34
C VAL A 118 -19.61 -5.84 12.86
N VAL A 119 -20.70 -6.09 12.13
CA VAL A 119 -20.69 -6.30 10.67
C VAL A 119 -21.46 -5.17 10.02
N GLY A 120 -20.80 -4.42 9.13
CA GLY A 120 -21.43 -3.43 8.27
C GLY A 120 -21.57 -3.97 6.85
N VAL A 121 -22.74 -3.76 6.22
CA VAL A 121 -22.98 -4.18 4.82
C VAL A 121 -23.19 -2.96 3.94
N VAL A 122 -22.26 -2.74 3.02
CA VAL A 122 -22.37 -1.74 1.94
C VAL A 122 -22.82 -2.47 0.67
N ARG A 123 -23.97 -2.05 0.11
CA ARG A 123 -24.51 -2.68 -1.10
C ARG A 123 -24.08 -1.91 -2.34
N ALA A 124 -23.73 -2.64 -3.40
CA ALA A 124 -23.50 -2.06 -4.71
C ALA A 124 -24.79 -1.40 -5.25
N SER A 125 -24.64 -0.28 -5.95
CA SER A 125 -25.77 0.53 -6.41
C SER A 125 -26.50 -0.02 -7.64
N ARG A 126 -25.84 -0.88 -8.45
CA ARG A 126 -26.35 -1.24 -9.79
C ARG A 126 -26.55 -2.73 -10.08
N SER A 127 -26.12 -3.66 -9.23
CA SER A 127 -26.20 -5.10 -9.51
C SER A 127 -26.75 -5.90 -8.34
N SER A 128 -27.49 -6.98 -8.64
CA SER A 128 -27.83 -8.01 -7.67
C SER A 128 -26.56 -8.56 -7.04
N SER A 129 -26.56 -8.70 -5.71
CA SER A 129 -25.41 -9.04 -4.87
C SER A 129 -24.90 -10.48 -5.08
N THR A 130 -24.41 -10.80 -6.27
CA THR A 130 -23.85 -12.12 -6.62
C THR A 130 -22.41 -12.28 -6.13
N GLU A 131 -21.75 -11.18 -5.81
CA GLU A 131 -20.37 -11.15 -5.33
C GLU A 131 -20.28 -10.22 -4.11
N ALA A 132 -19.40 -10.57 -3.17
CA ALA A 132 -19.14 -9.80 -1.96
C ALA A 132 -17.66 -9.80 -1.62
N MET A 133 -17.15 -8.64 -1.21
CA MET A 133 -15.81 -8.52 -0.65
C MET A 133 -15.90 -8.42 0.87
N LEU A 134 -15.18 -9.30 1.56
CA LEU A 134 -15.11 -9.28 3.03
C LEU A 134 -13.83 -8.60 3.48
N VAL A 135 -13.98 -7.49 4.19
CA VAL A 135 -12.86 -6.81 4.87
C VAL A 135 -13.05 -7.00 6.36
N THR A 136 -12.08 -7.62 7.02
CA THR A 136 -12.10 -7.85 8.46
C THR A 136 -10.92 -7.16 9.12
N VAL A 137 -11.17 -6.62 10.31
CA VAL A 137 -10.16 -5.97 11.13
C VAL A 137 -10.47 -6.27 12.59
N SER A 138 -9.41 -6.46 13.38
CA SER A 138 -9.54 -6.65 14.82
C SER A 138 -10.00 -5.36 15.49
N MET A 139 -10.86 -5.48 16.50
CA MET A 139 -11.33 -4.35 17.32
C MET A 139 -10.47 -4.17 18.59
N THR A 140 -9.24 -4.67 18.58
CA THR A 140 -8.28 -4.51 19.67
C THR A 140 -7.64 -3.12 19.65
N LYS A 141 -7.20 -2.64 20.82
CA LYS A 141 -6.51 -1.34 20.94
C LYS A 141 -5.18 -1.26 20.19
N THR A 142 -4.61 -2.40 19.79
CA THR A 142 -3.39 -2.47 18.99
C THR A 142 -3.63 -2.09 17.53
N ASP A 143 -4.84 -2.35 17.02
CA ASP A 143 -5.13 -2.34 15.58
C ASP A 143 -6.07 -1.17 15.20
N LEU A 144 -6.11 -0.12 16.02
CA LEU A 144 -6.98 1.04 15.84
C LEU A 144 -6.74 1.78 14.52
N GLU A 145 -5.50 1.78 14.03
CA GLU A 145 -5.14 2.42 12.76
C GLU A 145 -5.78 1.69 11.58
N ALA A 146 -5.70 0.36 11.57
CA ALA A 146 -6.37 -0.46 10.57
C ALA A 146 -7.90 -0.28 10.67
N LEU A 147 -8.45 -0.23 11.88
CA LEU A 147 -9.88 -0.01 12.09
C LEU A 147 -10.35 1.35 11.55
N ALA A 148 -9.56 2.41 11.78
CA ALA A 148 -9.85 3.74 11.27
C ALA A 148 -9.84 3.78 9.72
N VAL A 149 -8.89 3.09 9.10
CA VAL A 149 -8.82 2.96 7.63
C VAL A 149 -10.03 2.22 7.08
N VAL A 150 -10.42 1.10 7.70
CA VAL A 150 -11.59 0.31 7.26
C VAL A 150 -12.89 1.11 7.45
N LEU A 151 -13.04 1.84 8.56
CA LEU A 151 -14.18 2.75 8.74
C LEU A 151 -14.23 3.83 7.66
N ALA A 152 -13.10 4.49 7.38
CA ALA A 152 -13.01 5.48 6.31
C ALA A 152 -13.39 4.88 4.95
N LEU A 153 -12.86 3.69 4.63
CA LEU A 153 -13.17 2.97 3.40
C LEU A 153 -14.67 2.62 3.32
N ALA A 154 -15.25 2.10 4.39
CA ALA A 154 -16.67 1.76 4.42
C ALA A 154 -17.56 2.99 4.16
N THR A 155 -17.23 4.14 4.76
CA THR A 155 -17.96 5.41 4.52
C THR A 155 -17.74 5.98 3.12
N TYR A 156 -16.62 5.65 2.47
CA TYR A 156 -16.32 6.08 1.11
C TYR A 156 -17.08 5.23 0.08
N CYS A 157 -17.21 3.92 0.32
CA CYS A 157 -17.91 3.00 -0.56
C CYS A 157 -19.45 3.15 -0.54
N ARG A 158 -19.99 3.91 0.42
CA ARG A 158 -21.43 4.08 0.61
C ARG A 158 -21.99 5.27 -0.17
#